data_AF-A0A2Z6R4G3-F1
#
_entry.id   AF-A0A2Z6R4G3-F1
#
_cell.length_a   1.000
_cell.length_b   1.000
_cell.length_c   1.000
_cell.angle_alpha   90.00
_cell.angle_beta   90.00
_cell.angle_gamma   90.00
#
_symmetry.space_group_name_H-M   'P 1'
#
loop_
_entity.id
_entity.type
_entity.pdbx_description
1 polymer ?
#
loop_
_entity_poly.entity_id
_entity_poly.type
_entity_poly.pdbx_seq_one_letter_code
_entity_poly.pdbx_strand_id
1 'polypeptide(L)'
;MSCNPVIFFVPVLSGTVEGPIQAIVKESMHPPLQLPLYLLDINDMLKIAFDLGFDENFIYQNKLFRCMISDIGGQVRALEIFYGQISDASETHSWDDIDLLDIMTSLEVELERPVDDDESLESKPSITYKSLKSSGILTLEPLNTKTYDTRFYMINPNEQFYWQDWEIFNIKFWALRYCLFSALGYKQIELKELLKGAHYSDDLDVNANVDIPDYKSVSTHCLIHRYPSSKVNYDTTGKICDISSKNNNKIYKNGGGAEGDGFCFLSINEKPMILSLQMKWRKQDSMNPEKFNDSLIKVEYEKSKKVAKKIGFGDNWILLILSIREGSYTKKELPSNCVIVDKGNFNDFYGKIYSSRAQFFAEIKKL
;
A
#
# COMPACT_ATOMS: atom_id res chain seq x y z
N MET A 1 0.00 43.68 25.09
CA MET A 1 -0.47 42.90 23.93
C MET A 1 -0.38 41.43 24.32
N SER A 2 -1.53 40.79 24.54
CA SER A 2 -1.60 39.35 24.78
C SER A 2 -1.52 38.67 23.42
N CYS A 3 -0.37 38.08 23.11
CA CYS A 3 -0.25 37.17 21.97
C CYS A 3 -0.81 35.83 22.41
N ASN A 4 -2.09 35.57 22.11
CA ASN A 4 -2.59 34.20 22.15
C ASN A 4 -1.79 33.41 21.11
N PRO A 5 -1.05 32.36 21.51
CA PRO A 5 -0.36 31.51 20.54
C PRO A 5 -1.42 30.88 19.65
N VAL A 6 -1.35 31.15 18.34
CA VAL A 6 -2.18 30.47 17.35
C VAL A 6 -1.64 29.04 17.27
N ILE A 7 -2.28 28.12 17.97
CA ILE A 7 -2.01 26.68 17.88
C ILE A 7 -2.73 26.19 16.62
N PHE A 8 -1.98 25.61 15.69
CA PHE A 8 -2.54 24.99 14.49
C PHE A 8 -2.13 23.52 14.43
N PHE A 9 -3.07 22.65 14.06
CA PHE A 9 -2.85 21.21 13.94
C PHE A 9 -2.58 20.86 12.47
N VAL A 10 -1.54 20.07 12.21
CA VAL A 10 -1.23 19.55 10.87
C VAL A 10 -1.40 18.02 10.91
N PRO A 11 -2.40 17.45 10.22
CA PRO A 11 -2.56 16.01 10.16
C PRO A 11 -1.43 15.38 9.33
N VAL A 12 -0.67 14.47 9.93
CA VAL A 12 0.37 13.70 9.25
C VAL A 12 -0.18 12.30 8.93
N LEU A 13 -0.83 12.15 7.78
CA LEU A 13 -1.34 10.85 7.34
C LEU A 13 -0.17 9.94 6.95
N SER A 14 -0.11 8.76 7.57
CA SER A 14 0.74 7.62 7.18
C SER A 14 2.26 7.85 7.16
N GLY A 15 2.83 8.56 8.14
CA GLY A 15 4.28 8.53 8.46
C GLY A 15 5.29 8.96 7.37
N THR A 16 4.83 9.26 6.15
CA THR A 16 5.68 9.48 4.98
C THR A 16 6.13 10.95 4.90
N VAL A 17 5.50 11.83 5.67
CA VAL A 17 5.68 13.31 5.65
C VAL A 17 6.46 13.86 6.84
N GLU A 18 7.04 13.00 7.66
CA GLU A 18 7.68 13.46 8.89
C GLU A 18 8.88 14.37 8.60
N GLY A 19 9.72 14.01 7.62
CA GLY A 19 10.92 14.76 7.25
C GLY A 19 10.68 16.19 6.75
N PRO A 20 9.80 16.43 5.75
CA PRO A 20 9.59 17.77 5.20
C PRO A 20 8.86 18.69 6.17
N ILE A 21 7.92 18.15 6.96
CA ILE A 21 7.21 18.91 8.00
C ILE A 21 8.19 19.32 9.11
N GLN A 22 9.09 18.42 9.54
CA GLN A 22 10.13 18.76 10.50
C GLN A 22 11.05 19.90 10.00
N ALA A 23 11.35 19.95 8.70
CA ALA A 23 12.16 21.02 8.11
C ALA A 23 11.46 22.39 8.17
N ILE A 24 10.18 22.45 7.79
CA ILE A 24 9.36 23.68 7.86
C ILE A 24 9.19 24.16 9.31
N VAL A 25 8.99 23.24 10.25
CA VAL A 25 8.77 23.60 11.66
C VAL A 25 10.06 24.02 12.37
N LYS A 26 11.24 23.57 11.94
CA LYS A 26 12.53 24.05 12.45
C LYS A 26 12.82 25.53 12.14
N GLU A 27 12.19 26.09 11.11
CA GLU A 27 12.27 27.53 10.81
C GLU A 27 11.38 28.39 11.71
N SER A 28 10.47 27.77 12.48
CA SER A 28 9.61 28.44 13.46
C SER A 28 10.33 28.63 14.80
N MET A 29 10.19 29.82 15.40
CA MET A 29 10.69 30.15 16.75
C MET A 29 9.95 29.42 17.89
N HIS A 30 8.92 28.64 17.58
CA HIS A 30 8.17 27.84 18.55
C HIS A 30 8.60 26.37 18.51
N PRO A 31 8.90 25.75 19.66
CA PRO A 31 9.27 24.35 19.71
C PRO A 31 8.08 23.48 19.23
N PRO A 32 8.29 22.58 18.25
CA PRO A 32 7.25 21.63 17.84
C PRO A 32 6.81 20.77 19.02
N LEU A 33 5.50 20.72 19.25
CA LEU A 33 4.90 19.64 20.03
C LEU A 33 4.35 18.62 19.04
N GLN A 34 5.04 17.50 18.90
CA GLN A 34 4.47 16.35 18.19
C GLN A 34 3.32 15.80 19.05
N LEU A 35 2.10 15.92 18.55
CA LEU A 35 0.96 15.17 19.04
C LEU A 35 0.79 13.98 18.11
N PRO A 36 1.29 12.79 18.49
CA PRO A 36 1.14 11.62 17.65
C PRO A 36 -0.31 11.13 17.74
N LEU A 37 -1.18 11.74 16.93
CA LEU A 37 -2.51 11.21 16.68
C LEU A 37 -2.34 10.07 15.67
N TYR A 38 -2.00 8.89 16.19
CA TYR A 38 -1.93 7.69 15.38
C TYR A 38 -3.32 7.37 14.82
N LEU A 39 -3.37 6.88 13.59
CA LEU A 39 -4.55 6.18 13.10
C LEU A 39 -4.81 5.00 14.05
N LEU A 40 -6.09 4.76 14.33
CA LEU A 40 -6.50 3.66 15.19
C LEU A 40 -6.07 2.33 14.57
N ASP A 41 -5.47 1.44 15.36
CA ASP A 41 -5.21 0.10 14.86
C ASP A 41 -6.47 -0.78 14.94
N ILE A 42 -6.42 -1.99 14.38
CA ILE A 42 -7.58 -2.87 14.32
C ILE A 42 -8.14 -3.21 15.71
N ASN A 43 -7.28 -3.32 16.73
CA ASN A 43 -7.72 -3.62 18.08
C ASN A 43 -8.41 -2.42 18.72
N ASP A 44 -7.88 -1.22 18.47
CA ASP A 44 -8.53 0.02 18.91
C ASP A 44 -9.93 0.15 18.31
N MET A 45 -10.07 -0.09 16.99
CA MET A 45 -11.37 -0.03 16.30
C MET A 45 -12.36 -1.07 16.84
N LEU A 46 -11.94 -2.34 16.97
CA LEU A 46 -12.78 -3.40 17.54
C LEU A 46 -13.23 -3.08 18.97
N LYS A 47 -12.32 -2.53 19.79
CA LYS A 47 -12.64 -2.13 21.15
C LYS A 47 -13.64 -0.98 21.19
N ILE A 48 -13.51 0.02 20.32
CA ILE A 48 -14.49 1.11 20.23
C ILE A 48 -15.87 0.55 19.88
N ALA A 49 -15.98 -0.36 18.90
CA ALA A 49 -17.27 -0.98 18.57
C ALA A 49 -17.88 -1.72 19.78
N PHE A 50 -17.05 -2.46 20.52
CA PHE A 50 -17.48 -3.14 21.74
C PHE A 50 -17.96 -2.15 22.82
N ASP A 51 -17.20 -1.08 23.05
CA ASP A 51 -17.52 -0.05 24.05
C ASP A 51 -18.77 0.77 23.65
N LEU A 52 -19.10 0.84 22.35
CA LEU A 52 -20.34 1.40 21.83
C LEU A 52 -21.55 0.45 21.97
N GLY A 53 -21.34 -0.77 22.48
CA GLY A 53 -22.40 -1.73 22.75
C GLY A 53 -22.78 -2.62 21.57
N PHE A 54 -21.91 -2.75 20.56
CA PHE A 54 -22.17 -3.66 19.46
C PHE A 54 -22.11 -5.12 19.92
N ASP A 55 -22.87 -6.01 19.27
CA ASP A 55 -22.87 -7.43 19.62
C ASP A 55 -21.48 -8.06 19.45
N GLU A 56 -21.06 -8.87 20.43
CA GLU A 56 -19.72 -9.46 20.47
C GLU A 56 -19.47 -10.43 19.31
N ASN A 57 -20.48 -11.22 18.92
CA ASN A 57 -20.34 -12.11 17.77
C ASN A 57 -20.27 -11.32 16.48
N PHE A 58 -21.07 -10.26 16.35
CA PHE A 58 -20.98 -9.33 15.24
C PHE A 58 -19.56 -8.73 15.13
N ILE A 59 -18.98 -8.24 16.22
CA ILE A 59 -17.64 -7.63 16.18
C ILE A 59 -16.56 -8.65 15.80
N TYR A 60 -16.53 -9.81 16.47
CA TYR A 60 -15.37 -10.71 16.40
C TYR A 60 -15.50 -11.84 15.36
N GLN A 61 -16.73 -12.27 15.05
CA GLN A 61 -17.00 -13.38 14.14
C GLN A 61 -17.46 -12.92 12.76
N ASN A 62 -18.02 -11.71 12.62
CA ASN A 62 -18.43 -11.20 11.31
C ASN A 62 -17.20 -10.80 10.48
N LYS A 63 -16.80 -11.67 9.55
CA LYS A 63 -15.66 -11.45 8.66
C LYS A 63 -15.83 -10.18 7.81
N LEU A 64 -17.06 -9.88 7.38
CA LEU A 64 -17.38 -8.72 6.55
C LEU A 64 -17.16 -7.41 7.31
N PHE A 65 -17.68 -7.30 8.53
CA PHE A 65 -17.46 -6.15 9.40
C PHE A 65 -15.96 -5.90 9.62
N ARG A 66 -15.21 -6.96 9.93
CA ARG A 66 -13.76 -6.89 10.17
C ARG A 66 -12.97 -6.48 8.93
N CYS A 67 -13.37 -6.92 7.74
CA CYS A 67 -12.83 -6.39 6.47
C CYS A 67 -13.07 -4.88 6.37
N MET A 68 -14.31 -4.43 6.58
CA MET A 68 -14.69 -3.04 6.36
C MET A 68 -13.99 -2.06 7.31
N ILE A 69 -13.89 -2.38 8.60
CA ILE A 69 -13.14 -1.52 9.52
C ILE A 69 -11.63 -1.52 9.20
N SER A 70 -11.11 -2.63 8.67
CA SER A 70 -9.74 -2.68 8.16
C SER A 70 -9.60 -1.73 6.96
N ASP A 71 -10.59 -1.70 6.06
CA ASP A 71 -10.65 -0.80 4.89
C ASP A 71 -10.86 0.68 5.25
N ILE A 72 -11.54 0.97 6.36
CA ILE A 72 -11.58 2.32 6.96
C ILE A 72 -10.20 2.75 7.44
N GLY A 73 -9.37 1.81 7.90
CA GLY A 73 -7.94 2.04 8.14
C GLY A 73 -7.64 3.01 9.28
N GLY A 74 -8.47 3.01 10.33
CA GLY A 74 -8.22 3.80 11.53
C GLY A 74 -8.51 5.30 11.42
N GLN A 75 -9.16 5.73 10.34
CA GLN A 75 -9.57 7.13 10.17
C GLN A 75 -10.80 7.39 11.06
N VAL A 76 -10.62 8.22 12.09
CA VAL A 76 -11.61 8.41 13.17
C VAL A 76 -12.97 8.89 12.66
N ARG A 77 -13.00 9.84 11.71
CA ARG A 77 -14.25 10.40 11.18
C ARG A 77 -15.02 9.40 10.33
N ALA A 78 -14.34 8.63 9.49
CA ALA A 78 -14.94 7.57 8.70
C ALA A 78 -15.45 6.45 9.60
N LEU A 79 -14.69 6.10 10.64
CA LEU A 79 -15.10 5.12 11.64
C LEU A 79 -16.33 5.58 12.43
N GLU A 80 -16.37 6.85 12.83
CA GLU A 80 -17.51 7.47 13.51
C GLU A 80 -18.78 7.40 12.66
N ILE A 81 -18.72 7.81 11.39
CA ILE A 81 -19.86 7.73 10.47
C ILE A 81 -20.30 6.27 10.28
N PHE A 82 -19.34 5.37 10.05
CA PHE A 82 -19.61 3.95 9.86
C PHE A 82 -20.30 3.31 11.06
N TYR A 83 -19.78 3.55 12.27
CA TYR A 83 -20.37 3.03 13.51
C TYR A 83 -21.71 3.69 13.83
N GLY A 84 -21.88 4.98 13.55
CA GLY A 84 -23.18 5.65 13.66
C GLY A 84 -24.25 4.94 12.83
N GLN A 85 -23.95 4.68 11.55
CA GLN A 85 -24.88 4.01 10.64
C GLN A 85 -25.20 2.57 11.07
N ILE A 86 -24.23 1.81 11.59
CA ILE A 86 -24.49 0.47 12.16
C ILE A 86 -25.36 0.57 13.40
N SER A 87 -25.08 1.52 14.29
CA SER A 87 -25.86 1.75 15.50
C SER A 87 -27.31 2.04 15.15
N ASP A 88 -27.56 2.97 14.22
CA ASP A 88 -28.90 3.32 13.74
C ASP A 88 -29.61 2.11 13.11
N ALA A 89 -28.90 1.31 12.30
CA ALA A 89 -29.46 0.10 11.71
C ALA A 89 -29.84 -0.95 12.77
N SER A 90 -29.02 -1.10 13.82
CA SER A 90 -29.24 -2.05 14.92
C SER A 90 -30.47 -1.74 15.78
N GLU A 91 -30.98 -0.50 15.74
CA GLU A 91 -32.23 -0.14 16.42
C GLU A 91 -33.47 -0.79 15.76
N THR A 92 -33.36 -1.13 14.48
CA THR A 92 -34.49 -1.58 13.66
C THR A 92 -34.30 -2.97 13.03
N HIS A 93 -33.07 -3.48 13.00
CA HIS A 93 -32.71 -4.76 12.38
C HIS A 93 -31.92 -5.64 13.36
N SER A 94 -32.00 -6.96 13.18
CA SER A 94 -31.06 -7.88 13.83
C SER A 94 -29.63 -7.60 13.34
N TRP A 95 -28.63 -7.82 14.19
CA TRP A 95 -27.21 -7.67 13.84
C TRP A 95 -26.80 -8.47 12.60
N ASP A 96 -27.40 -9.65 12.39
CA ASP A 96 -27.13 -10.51 11.22
C ASP A 96 -27.74 -9.98 9.92
N ASP A 97 -28.74 -9.09 10.01
CA ASP A 97 -29.48 -8.53 8.88
C ASP A 97 -28.96 -7.13 8.46
N ILE A 98 -27.99 -6.58 9.17
CA ILE A 98 -27.41 -5.27 8.85
C ILE A 98 -26.65 -5.35 7.53
N ASP A 99 -27.10 -4.59 6.53
CA ASP A 99 -26.44 -4.49 5.22
C ASP A 99 -25.19 -3.61 5.30
N LEU A 100 -24.11 -4.24 5.72
CA LEU A 100 -22.79 -3.64 5.83
C LEU A 100 -22.27 -3.06 4.49
N LEU A 101 -22.67 -3.61 3.34
CA LEU A 101 -22.24 -3.12 2.03
C LEU A 101 -22.95 -1.82 1.66
N ASP A 102 -24.24 -1.72 1.97
CA ASP A 102 -25.01 -0.48 1.80
C ASP A 102 -24.45 0.63 2.70
N ILE A 103 -24.14 0.31 3.95
CA ILE A 103 -23.49 1.24 4.90
C ILE A 103 -22.14 1.74 4.35
N MET A 104 -21.27 0.86 3.84
CA MET A 104 -20.00 1.29 3.25
C MET A 104 -20.20 2.17 2.00
N THR A 105 -21.20 1.84 1.17
CA THR A 105 -21.54 2.65 -0.01
C THR A 105 -22.01 4.04 0.41
N SER A 106 -22.82 4.13 1.47
CA SER A 106 -23.29 5.39 2.05
C SER A 106 -22.15 6.21 2.63
N LEU A 107 -21.25 5.57 3.39
CA LEU A 107 -20.03 6.18 3.92
C LEU A 107 -19.20 6.82 2.81
N GLU A 108 -19.03 6.15 1.66
CA GLU A 108 -18.29 6.73 0.53
C GLU A 108 -18.91 8.03 0.03
N VAL A 109 -20.24 8.06 -0.13
CA VAL A 109 -20.97 9.24 -0.57
C VAL A 109 -20.81 10.37 0.45
N GLU A 110 -20.92 10.06 1.73
CA GLU A 110 -20.79 11.04 2.81
C GLU A 110 -19.39 11.64 2.87
N LEU A 111 -18.36 10.82 2.72
CA LEU A 111 -16.97 11.29 2.69
C LEU A 111 -16.66 12.09 1.41
N GLU A 112 -17.40 11.88 0.32
CA GLU A 112 -17.28 12.68 -0.90
C GLU A 112 -17.96 14.04 -0.84
N ARG A 113 -18.82 14.28 0.15
CA ARG A 113 -19.45 15.59 0.34
C ARG A 113 -18.37 16.64 0.67
N PRO A 114 -18.43 17.82 0.04
CA PRO A 114 -17.66 18.97 0.51
C PRO A 114 -17.99 19.17 2.00
N VAL A 115 -16.98 19.41 2.82
CA VAL A 115 -17.23 19.94 4.17
C VAL A 115 -17.86 21.32 3.92
N ASP A 116 -19.11 21.51 4.34
CA ASP A 116 -19.80 22.79 4.15
C ASP A 116 -18.91 23.92 4.69
N ASP A 117 -18.74 24.96 3.85
CA ASP A 117 -18.00 26.19 4.13
C ASP A 117 -18.73 27.04 5.19
N ASP A 118 -18.92 26.53 6.40
CA ASP A 118 -19.43 27.31 7.53
C ASP A 118 -18.61 27.05 8.80
N GLU A 119 -17.48 27.76 8.89
CA GLU A 119 -17.24 28.76 9.95
C GLU A 119 -15.94 29.54 9.62
N SER A 120 -16.13 30.70 8.98
CA SER A 120 -15.21 31.84 8.93
C SER A 120 -13.70 31.59 9.05
N LEU A 121 -13.02 31.25 7.95
CA LEU A 121 -11.61 31.57 7.76
C LEU A 121 -11.37 31.84 6.26
N GLU A 122 -11.09 33.11 5.94
CA GLU A 122 -10.92 33.62 4.58
C GLU A 122 -9.97 32.76 3.72
N SER A 123 -10.46 32.41 2.53
CA SER A 123 -9.72 32.11 1.29
C SER A 123 -8.34 31.46 1.45
N LYS A 124 -8.31 30.16 1.72
CA LYS A 124 -7.27 29.27 1.20
C LYS A 124 -7.95 28.06 0.54
N PRO A 125 -7.36 27.46 -0.50
CA PRO A 125 -7.91 26.25 -1.09
C PRO A 125 -7.96 25.17 0.00
N SER A 126 -9.16 24.87 0.49
CA SER A 126 -9.39 23.83 1.47
C SER A 126 -9.11 22.48 0.81
N ILE A 127 -8.14 21.75 1.33
CA ILE A 127 -7.91 20.36 0.94
C ILE A 127 -9.13 19.57 1.41
N THR A 128 -10.02 19.20 0.50
CA THR A 128 -11.21 18.39 0.78
C THR A 128 -10.89 16.89 0.79
N TYR A 129 -11.70 16.07 1.46
CA TYR A 129 -11.61 14.60 1.35
C TYR A 129 -11.67 14.16 -0.11
N LYS A 130 -12.57 14.76 -0.91
CA LYS A 130 -12.59 14.58 -2.36
C LYS A 130 -11.24 14.90 -2.99
N SER A 131 -10.58 16.00 -2.66
CA SER A 131 -9.26 16.35 -3.22
C SER A 131 -8.16 15.34 -2.84
N LEU A 132 -8.19 14.82 -1.62
CA LEU A 132 -7.24 13.82 -1.13
C LEU A 132 -7.52 12.43 -1.72
N LYS A 133 -8.78 12.01 -1.82
CA LYS A 133 -9.23 10.78 -2.50
C LYS A 133 -8.92 10.85 -4.00
N SER A 134 -9.30 11.95 -4.64
CA SER A 134 -8.99 12.23 -6.05
C SER A 134 -7.51 12.41 -6.33
N SER A 135 -6.64 12.49 -5.30
CA SER A 135 -5.18 12.50 -5.43
C SER A 135 -4.56 11.14 -5.08
N GLY A 136 -5.38 10.14 -4.75
CA GLY A 136 -4.91 8.84 -4.34
C GLY A 136 -4.33 8.79 -2.93
N ILE A 137 -4.56 9.81 -2.10
CA ILE A 137 -3.98 9.93 -0.75
C ILE A 137 -4.84 9.20 0.30
N LEU A 138 -6.17 9.16 0.12
CA LEU A 138 -7.09 8.51 1.08
C LEU A 138 -7.48 7.09 0.67
N THR A 139 -7.77 6.89 -0.62
CA THR A 139 -7.97 5.55 -1.19
C THR A 139 -6.65 4.84 -1.45
N LEU A 140 -5.55 5.60 -1.39
CA LEU A 140 -4.20 5.06 -1.50
C LEU A 140 -4.01 4.28 -2.82
N GLU A 141 -4.58 4.81 -3.89
CA GLU A 141 -4.50 4.30 -5.24
C GLU A 141 -3.84 5.30 -6.20
N PRO A 142 -3.05 4.86 -7.17
CA PRO A 142 -2.49 5.76 -8.17
C PRO A 142 -3.58 6.37 -9.05
N LEU A 143 -3.45 7.67 -9.34
CA LEU A 143 -4.39 8.53 -10.06
C LEU A 143 -4.89 8.06 -11.43
N ASN A 144 -4.22 7.07 -12.04
CA ASN A 144 -4.39 6.71 -13.44
C ASN A 144 -4.60 5.20 -13.64
N THR A 145 -5.35 4.56 -12.75
CA THR A 145 -5.87 3.20 -12.99
C THR A 145 -7.05 3.28 -13.97
N LYS A 146 -6.78 3.31 -15.27
CA LYS A 146 -7.82 3.22 -16.32
C LYS A 146 -8.44 1.82 -16.47
N THR A 147 -8.35 1.00 -15.43
CA THR A 147 -8.79 -0.39 -15.45
C THR A 147 -9.19 -0.75 -14.05
N TYR A 148 -10.43 -1.19 -13.93
CA TYR A 148 -11.16 -1.55 -12.72
C TYR A 148 -11.75 -0.35 -11.99
N ASP A 149 -13.07 -0.39 -11.90
CA ASP A 149 -13.89 0.40 -11.00
C ASP A 149 -13.33 0.29 -9.58
N THR A 150 -12.76 1.38 -9.09
CA THR A 150 -12.01 1.45 -7.83
C THR A 150 -12.86 1.87 -6.64
N ARG A 151 -14.18 1.68 -6.71
CA ARG A 151 -15.06 1.75 -5.54
C ARG A 151 -14.55 0.76 -4.50
N PHE A 152 -13.88 1.26 -3.46
CA PHE A 152 -13.58 0.74 -2.10
C PHE A 152 -13.62 -0.76 -1.76
N TYR A 153 -13.50 -1.65 -2.72
CA TYR A 153 -13.39 -3.09 -2.51
C TYR A 153 -11.99 -3.48 -2.91
N MET A 154 -10.98 -3.11 -2.11
CA MET A 154 -9.63 -3.61 -2.43
C MET A 154 -9.63 -5.14 -2.45
N ILE A 155 -10.57 -5.79 -1.77
CA ILE A 155 -10.94 -7.20 -1.93
C ILE A 155 -12.45 -7.30 -1.67
N ASN A 156 -13.23 -7.67 -2.69
CA ASN A 156 -14.64 -7.99 -2.48
C ASN A 156 -14.70 -9.10 -1.41
N PRO A 157 -15.39 -8.88 -0.28
CA PRO A 157 -15.43 -9.85 0.82
C PRO A 157 -16.12 -11.17 0.43
N ASN A 158 -16.88 -11.15 -0.67
CA ASN A 158 -17.46 -12.33 -1.31
C ASN A 158 -16.53 -12.99 -2.34
N GLU A 159 -15.43 -12.34 -2.72
CA GLU A 159 -14.42 -12.89 -3.63
C GLU A 159 -13.28 -13.55 -2.85
N GLN A 160 -12.93 -14.76 -3.26
CA GLN A 160 -11.78 -15.45 -2.70
C GLN A 160 -10.50 -14.70 -3.11
N PHE A 161 -9.73 -14.24 -2.13
CA PHE A 161 -8.41 -13.64 -2.40
C PHE A 161 -7.40 -14.72 -2.82
N TYR A 162 -7.03 -14.69 -4.10
CA TYR A 162 -6.13 -15.64 -4.72
C TYR A 162 -4.69 -15.10 -4.83
N TRP A 163 -3.79 -15.98 -5.28
CA TRP A 163 -2.39 -15.63 -5.52
C TRP A 163 -2.26 -14.45 -6.51
N GLN A 164 -3.12 -14.36 -7.52
CA GLN A 164 -3.13 -13.26 -8.49
C GLN A 164 -3.51 -11.92 -7.84
N ASP A 165 -4.39 -11.93 -6.86
CA ASP A 165 -4.81 -10.72 -6.14
C ASP A 165 -3.69 -10.20 -5.24
N TRP A 166 -2.89 -11.11 -4.67
CA TRP A 166 -1.64 -10.76 -3.98
C TRP A 166 -0.63 -10.07 -4.91
N GLU A 167 -0.48 -10.55 -6.15
CA GLU A 167 0.38 -9.86 -7.12
C GLU A 167 -0.12 -8.44 -7.40
N ILE A 168 -1.41 -8.30 -7.71
CA ILE A 168 -2.03 -7.00 -8.02
C ILE A 168 -1.91 -6.04 -6.84
N PHE A 169 -2.17 -6.52 -5.62
CA PHE A 169 -2.03 -5.75 -4.38
C PHE A 169 -0.64 -5.15 -4.26
N ASN A 170 0.42 -5.94 -4.48
CA ASN A 170 1.79 -5.46 -4.36
C ASN A 170 2.19 -4.45 -5.45
N ILE A 171 1.68 -4.64 -6.67
CA ILE A 171 1.87 -3.68 -7.75
C ILE A 171 1.22 -2.33 -7.41
N LYS A 172 -0.02 -2.37 -6.88
CA LYS A 172 -0.72 -1.17 -6.42
C LYS A 172 -0.01 -0.52 -5.23
N PHE A 173 0.43 -1.31 -4.25
CA PHE A 173 1.16 -0.80 -3.09
C PHE A 173 2.47 -0.10 -3.48
N TRP A 174 3.22 -0.67 -4.44
CA TRP A 174 4.43 -0.02 -4.93
C TRP A 174 4.15 1.32 -5.62
N ALA A 175 3.10 1.36 -6.46
CA ALA A 175 2.67 2.59 -7.10
C ALA A 175 2.22 3.66 -6.10
N LEU A 176 1.45 3.25 -5.08
CA LEU A 176 1.09 4.11 -3.96
C LEU A 176 2.32 4.67 -3.27
N ARG A 177 3.32 3.84 -2.98
CA ARG A 177 4.54 4.29 -2.29
C ARG A 177 5.22 5.43 -3.05
N TYR A 178 5.28 5.38 -4.38
CA TYR A 178 5.71 6.52 -5.20
C TYR A 178 4.81 7.73 -5.09
N CYS A 179 3.49 7.53 -5.22
CA CYS A 179 2.52 8.62 -5.14
C CYS A 179 2.62 9.35 -3.80
N LEU A 180 2.83 8.63 -2.69
CA LEU A 180 3.02 9.22 -1.38
C LEU A 180 4.26 10.11 -1.37
N PHE A 181 5.45 9.60 -1.69
CA PHE A 181 6.66 10.45 -1.71
C PHE A 181 6.48 11.68 -2.62
N SER A 182 5.91 11.48 -3.80
CA SER A 182 5.70 12.54 -4.79
C SER A 182 4.71 13.62 -4.30
N ALA A 183 3.59 13.22 -3.68
CA ALA A 183 2.60 14.14 -3.12
C ALA A 183 3.17 15.01 -1.99
N LEU A 184 4.23 14.54 -1.34
CA LEU A 184 4.94 15.27 -0.29
C LEU A 184 6.04 16.19 -0.83
N GLY A 185 6.17 16.28 -2.16
CA GLY A 185 7.13 17.13 -2.83
C GLY A 185 8.52 16.52 -3.01
N TYR A 186 8.71 15.24 -2.69
CA TYR A 186 9.99 14.58 -2.94
C TYR A 186 10.18 14.32 -4.43
N LYS A 187 11.32 14.81 -4.95
CA LYS A 187 11.81 14.49 -6.30
C LYS A 187 12.83 13.35 -6.29
N GLN A 188 13.55 13.21 -5.19
CA GLN A 188 14.54 12.16 -4.95
C GLN A 188 14.49 11.74 -3.49
N ILE A 189 14.75 10.46 -3.23
CA ILE A 189 14.93 9.88 -1.90
C ILE A 189 16.06 8.86 -1.92
N GLU A 190 16.67 8.58 -0.76
CA GLU A 190 17.62 7.47 -0.66
C GLU A 190 16.89 6.13 -0.77
N LEU A 191 17.55 5.13 -1.38
CA LEU A 191 16.98 3.79 -1.58
C LEU A 191 16.53 3.14 -0.26
N LYS A 192 17.22 3.39 0.86
CA LYS A 192 16.82 2.91 2.19
C LYS A 192 15.46 3.45 2.65
N GLU A 193 15.08 4.66 2.24
CA GLU A 193 13.77 5.22 2.56
C GLU A 193 12.69 4.57 1.68
N LEU A 194 12.99 4.35 0.41
CA LEU A 194 12.10 3.62 -0.49
C LEU A 194 11.89 2.17 -0.03
N LEU A 195 12.90 1.53 0.56
CA LEU A 195 12.87 0.16 1.06
C LEU A 195 12.65 0.06 2.57
N LYS A 196 12.28 1.16 3.24
CA LYS A 196 12.11 1.20 4.69
C LYS A 196 11.23 0.05 5.19
N GLY A 197 11.73 -0.66 6.19
CA GLY A 197 11.11 -1.85 6.77
C GLY A 197 11.54 -3.19 6.14
N ALA A 198 12.21 -3.18 4.99
CA ALA A 198 12.70 -4.41 4.37
C ALA A 198 14.05 -4.89 4.96
N HIS A 199 14.33 -6.18 4.80
CA HIS A 199 15.67 -6.74 4.98
C HIS A 199 16.38 -6.72 3.63
N TYR A 200 17.66 -6.37 3.60
CA TYR A 200 18.42 -6.32 2.35
C TYR A 200 19.83 -6.88 2.55
N SER A 201 20.45 -7.27 1.44
CA SER A 201 21.83 -7.77 1.43
C SER A 201 22.82 -6.67 1.86
N ASP A 202 23.89 -7.08 2.54
CA ASP A 202 24.86 -6.14 3.14
C ASP A 202 25.60 -5.28 2.09
N ASP A 203 25.63 -5.74 0.84
CA ASP A 203 26.32 -5.11 -0.28
C ASP A 203 25.43 -4.18 -1.12
N LEU A 204 24.13 -4.10 -0.83
CA LEU A 204 23.22 -3.19 -1.52
C LEU A 204 23.55 -1.74 -1.16
N ASP A 205 23.80 -0.89 -2.16
CA ASP A 205 23.99 0.55 -1.96
C ASP A 205 22.67 1.25 -1.64
N VAL A 206 22.25 1.13 -0.39
CA VAL A 206 20.99 1.70 0.11
C VAL A 206 21.02 3.22 0.28
N ASN A 207 22.19 3.87 0.13
CA ASN A 207 22.30 5.33 0.19
C ASN A 207 22.23 5.98 -1.20
N ALA A 208 22.08 5.19 -2.27
CA ALA A 208 21.90 5.72 -3.61
C ALA A 208 20.59 6.51 -3.73
N ASN A 209 20.60 7.61 -4.49
CA ASN A 209 19.42 8.44 -4.71
C ASN A 209 18.54 7.85 -5.81
N VAL A 210 17.25 7.72 -5.52
CA VAL A 210 16.20 7.24 -6.42
C VAL A 210 15.29 8.40 -6.80
N ASP A 211 15.09 8.61 -8.10
CA ASP A 211 14.14 9.62 -8.59
C ASP A 211 12.70 9.16 -8.35
N ILE A 212 11.88 10.07 -7.83
CA ILE A 212 10.46 9.87 -7.58
C ILE A 212 9.65 10.50 -8.72
N PRO A 213 8.83 9.72 -9.44
CA PRO A 213 7.99 10.25 -10.51
C PRO A 213 6.88 11.17 -9.97
N ASP A 214 6.35 12.05 -10.82
CA ASP A 214 5.13 12.82 -10.50
C ASP A 214 3.97 11.84 -10.27
N TYR A 215 3.27 11.95 -9.13
CA TYR A 215 2.14 11.12 -8.73
C TYR A 215 1.03 11.08 -9.80
N LYS A 216 0.84 12.15 -10.57
CA LYS A 216 -0.13 12.22 -11.68
C LYS A 216 0.24 11.33 -12.86
N SER A 217 1.52 11.01 -12.99
CA SER A 217 2.07 10.18 -14.06
C SER A 217 2.20 8.71 -13.68
N VAL A 218 2.12 8.36 -12.39
CA VAL A 218 2.27 6.99 -11.91
C VAL A 218 1.11 6.12 -12.44
N SER A 219 1.44 4.94 -12.98
CA SER A 219 0.45 4.00 -13.50
C SER A 219 0.87 2.54 -13.34
N THR A 220 -0.13 1.68 -13.16
CA THR A 220 0.04 0.23 -13.06
C THR A 220 -0.48 -0.47 -14.32
N HIS A 221 0.23 -1.49 -14.79
CA HIS A 221 -0.11 -2.21 -16.04
C HIS A 221 -0.08 -3.72 -15.79
N CYS A 222 -1.14 -4.43 -16.21
CA CYS A 222 -1.18 -5.89 -16.14
C CYS A 222 -0.91 -6.49 -17.52
N LEU A 223 0.24 -7.14 -17.69
CA LEU A 223 0.62 -7.71 -18.98
C LEU A 223 -0.08 -9.04 -19.24
N ILE A 224 -0.59 -9.23 -20.46
CA ILE A 224 -1.14 -10.52 -20.92
C ILE A 224 0.00 -11.53 -21.17
N HIS A 225 1.13 -11.05 -21.68
CA HIS A 225 2.25 -11.89 -22.06
C HIS A 225 3.49 -11.67 -21.19
N ARG A 226 4.43 -12.62 -21.27
CA ARG A 226 5.63 -12.66 -20.44
C ARG A 226 6.67 -11.67 -20.96
N TYR A 227 6.98 -10.63 -20.20
CA TYR A 227 8.17 -9.82 -20.41
C TYR A 227 9.40 -10.49 -19.78
N PRO A 228 10.58 -10.51 -20.43
CA PRO A 228 10.96 -9.89 -21.72
C PRO A 228 10.91 -10.87 -22.92
N SER A 229 10.00 -11.85 -22.91
CA SER A 229 9.96 -12.90 -23.94
C SER A 229 9.09 -12.53 -25.16
N SER A 230 8.14 -11.62 -24.99
CA SER A 230 7.27 -11.17 -26.08
C SER A 230 7.88 -10.04 -26.90
N LYS A 231 7.67 -10.09 -28.23
CA LYS A 231 8.07 -9.01 -29.14
C LYS A 231 7.23 -7.74 -28.96
N VAL A 232 5.96 -7.92 -28.63
CA VAL A 232 4.99 -6.85 -28.34
C VAL A 232 4.33 -7.18 -27.01
N ASN A 233 4.22 -6.19 -26.13
CA ASN A 233 3.59 -6.34 -24.83
C ASN A 233 2.20 -5.69 -24.90
N TYR A 234 1.18 -6.42 -24.43
CA TYR A 234 -0.19 -5.93 -24.35
C TYR A 234 -0.62 -5.94 -22.88
N ASP A 235 -1.38 -4.91 -22.47
CA ASP A 235 -2.10 -4.97 -21.21
C ASP A 235 -3.39 -5.78 -21.34
N THR A 236 -4.05 -6.05 -20.21
CA THR A 236 -5.34 -6.75 -20.14
C THR A 236 -6.49 -6.05 -20.86
N THR A 237 -6.33 -4.78 -21.28
CA THR A 237 -7.30 -4.06 -22.12
C THR A 237 -7.05 -4.25 -23.62
N GLY A 238 -5.99 -4.97 -23.98
CA GLY A 238 -5.56 -5.16 -25.36
C GLY A 238 -4.75 -3.99 -25.92
N LYS A 239 -4.36 -3.02 -25.09
CA LYS A 239 -3.51 -1.90 -25.52
C LYS A 239 -2.05 -2.28 -25.50
N ILE A 240 -1.30 -1.77 -26.48
CA ILE A 240 0.15 -1.96 -26.54
C ILE A 240 0.80 -1.20 -25.39
N CYS A 241 1.56 -1.94 -24.58
CA CYS A 241 2.42 -1.41 -23.53
C CYS A 241 3.82 -1.16 -24.08
N ASP A 242 4.16 0.10 -24.28
CA ASP A 242 5.56 0.49 -24.53
C ASP A 242 6.36 0.47 -23.22
N ILE A 243 7.19 -0.57 -23.09
CA ILE A 243 8.02 -0.84 -21.93
C ILE A 243 9.41 -0.30 -22.21
N SER A 244 9.77 0.77 -21.51
CA SER A 244 11.03 1.49 -21.69
C SER A 244 11.71 1.67 -20.33
N SER A 245 13.02 1.41 -20.29
CA SER A 245 13.85 1.62 -19.11
C SER A 245 13.93 3.06 -18.65
N LYS A 246 13.54 4.02 -19.50
CA LYS A 246 13.48 5.45 -19.19
C LYS A 246 12.22 5.83 -18.38
N ASN A 247 11.23 4.95 -18.31
CA ASN A 247 9.96 5.23 -17.64
C ASN A 247 9.98 4.65 -16.22
N ASN A 248 10.33 5.47 -15.22
CA ASN A 248 10.30 5.08 -13.80
C ASN A 248 8.91 5.21 -13.15
N ASN A 249 7.92 5.74 -13.89
CA ASN A 249 6.55 5.97 -13.43
C ASN A 249 5.58 4.81 -13.74
N LYS A 250 6.04 3.72 -14.35
CA LYS A 250 5.22 2.57 -14.73
C LYS A 250 5.60 1.33 -13.93
N ILE A 251 4.60 0.71 -13.30
CA ILE A 251 4.76 -0.54 -12.54
C ILE A 251 3.98 -1.64 -13.25
N TYR A 252 4.60 -2.79 -13.46
CA TYR A 252 4.04 -3.87 -14.27
C TYR A 252 3.80 -5.13 -13.45
N LYS A 253 2.57 -5.65 -13.50
CA LYS A 253 2.30 -7.07 -13.23
C LYS A 253 2.65 -7.86 -14.47
N ASN A 254 3.50 -8.88 -14.35
CA ASN A 254 3.92 -9.66 -15.49
C ASN A 254 2.87 -10.71 -15.90
N GLY A 255 2.98 -11.22 -17.12
CA GLY A 255 2.14 -12.30 -17.61
C GLY A 255 2.49 -13.64 -16.95
N GLY A 256 1.47 -14.49 -16.75
CA GLY A 256 1.63 -15.76 -16.04
C GLY A 256 2.72 -16.66 -16.63
N GLY A 257 3.57 -17.22 -15.75
CA GLY A 257 4.71 -18.07 -16.09
C GLY A 257 5.95 -17.30 -16.56
N ALA A 258 6.00 -15.98 -16.35
CA ALA A 258 7.23 -15.22 -16.46
C ALA A 258 8.23 -15.57 -15.33
N GLU A 259 9.49 -15.18 -15.51
CA GLU A 259 10.55 -15.42 -14.53
C GLU A 259 10.38 -14.57 -13.25
N GLY A 260 9.63 -13.46 -13.33
CA GLY A 260 9.22 -12.64 -12.19
C GLY A 260 7.79 -12.16 -12.31
N ASP A 261 7.14 -12.05 -11.16
CA ASP A 261 5.71 -11.79 -10.98
C ASP A 261 5.35 -10.33 -11.31
N GLY A 262 6.29 -9.40 -11.07
CA GLY A 262 6.17 -8.00 -11.46
C GLY A 262 7.53 -7.32 -11.64
N PHE A 263 7.52 -6.10 -12.15
CA PHE A 263 8.72 -5.28 -12.26
C PHE A 263 8.42 -3.79 -12.47
N CYS A 264 9.42 -2.95 -12.23
CA CYS A 264 9.47 -1.58 -12.72
C CYS A 264 10.93 -1.16 -12.96
N PHE A 265 11.12 0.02 -13.53
CA PHE A 265 12.45 0.63 -13.64
C PHE A 265 12.59 1.72 -12.58
N LEU A 266 13.68 1.67 -11.83
CA LEU A 266 14.12 2.74 -10.94
C LEU A 266 15.08 3.63 -11.73
N SER A 267 15.07 4.94 -11.47
CA SER A 267 16.15 5.83 -11.88
C SER A 267 17.01 6.08 -10.66
N ILE A 268 18.16 5.42 -10.58
CA ILE A 268 19.10 5.51 -9.45
C ILE A 268 20.35 6.24 -9.92
N ASN A 269 20.65 7.39 -9.31
CA ASN A 269 21.75 8.27 -9.72
C ASN A 269 21.72 8.53 -11.24
N GLU A 270 20.54 8.85 -11.79
CA GLU A 270 20.25 9.10 -13.22
C GLU A 270 20.44 7.88 -14.15
N LYS A 271 20.67 6.68 -13.59
CA LYS A 271 20.83 5.45 -14.36
C LYS A 271 19.63 4.53 -14.15
N PRO A 272 19.08 3.95 -15.23
CA PRO A 272 17.99 3.01 -15.09
C PRO A 272 18.50 1.73 -14.41
N MET A 273 17.72 1.23 -13.47
CA MET A 273 17.92 -0.06 -12.79
C MET A 273 16.59 -0.83 -12.82
N ILE A 274 16.62 -2.13 -13.06
CA ILE A 274 15.40 -2.94 -12.97
C ILE A 274 15.14 -3.37 -11.53
N LEU A 275 13.94 -3.10 -11.02
CA LEU A 275 13.41 -3.72 -9.82
C LEU A 275 12.54 -4.90 -10.22
N SER A 276 13.01 -6.11 -9.91
CA SER A 276 12.28 -7.36 -10.09
C SER A 276 11.45 -7.65 -8.83
N LEU A 277 10.15 -7.90 -9.00
CA LEU A 277 9.23 -8.22 -7.91
C LEU A 277 8.89 -9.72 -7.95
N GLN A 278 9.00 -10.37 -6.80
CA GLN A 278 8.68 -11.78 -6.61
C GLN A 278 7.67 -11.90 -5.46
N MET A 279 6.44 -12.32 -5.77
CA MET A 279 5.33 -12.35 -4.82
C MET A 279 5.07 -13.78 -4.34
N LYS A 280 5.37 -14.06 -3.07
CA LYS A 280 5.23 -15.41 -2.49
C LYS A 280 4.02 -15.49 -1.56
N TRP A 281 2.95 -16.02 -2.11
CA TRP A 281 1.70 -16.31 -1.40
C TRP A 281 1.64 -17.78 -0.94
N ARG A 282 0.81 -18.10 0.05
CA ARG A 282 0.57 -19.47 0.53
C ARG A 282 -0.89 -19.89 0.28
N LYS A 283 -1.11 -21.12 -0.21
CA LYS A 283 -2.36 -21.87 0.03
C LYS A 283 -2.22 -22.53 1.41
N GLN A 284 -3.07 -22.17 2.36
CA GLN A 284 -2.91 -22.55 3.76
C GLN A 284 -3.00 -24.09 3.97
N ASP A 285 -3.64 -24.79 3.03
CA ASP A 285 -3.97 -26.23 3.09
C ASP A 285 -2.91 -27.19 2.52
N SER A 286 -1.73 -26.70 2.15
CA SER A 286 -0.64 -27.60 1.73
C SER A 286 -0.09 -28.35 2.94
N MET A 287 -0.23 -29.69 2.95
CA MET A 287 0.40 -30.58 3.95
C MET A 287 1.93 -30.44 4.01
N ASN A 288 2.54 -29.87 2.97
CA ASN A 288 3.95 -29.48 2.93
C ASN A 288 4.04 -27.97 2.70
N PRO A 289 4.09 -27.13 3.75
CA PRO A 289 4.32 -25.71 3.56
C PRO A 289 5.74 -25.54 3.00
N GLU A 290 5.83 -25.15 1.73
CA GLU A 290 7.10 -24.72 1.13
C GLU A 290 7.72 -23.63 2.01
N LYS A 291 8.88 -23.92 2.60
CA LYS A 291 9.60 -22.99 3.47
C LYS A 291 10.12 -21.83 2.64
N PHE A 292 9.88 -20.60 3.11
CA PHE A 292 10.53 -19.42 2.56
C PHE A 292 11.96 -19.36 3.14
N ASN A 293 12.89 -20.02 2.44
CA ASN A 293 14.25 -20.26 2.90
C ASN A 293 15.29 -19.84 1.84
N ASP A 294 16.57 -19.99 2.16
CA ASP A 294 17.68 -19.58 1.30
C ASP A 294 17.65 -20.26 -0.08
N SER A 295 17.19 -21.51 -0.15
CA SER A 295 17.06 -22.23 -1.42
C SER A 295 16.02 -21.59 -2.34
N LEU A 296 14.87 -21.18 -1.81
CA LEU A 296 13.84 -20.50 -2.59
C LEU A 296 14.34 -19.12 -3.03
N ILE A 297 14.95 -18.36 -2.12
CA ILE A 297 15.53 -17.05 -2.41
C ILE A 297 16.53 -17.16 -3.56
N LYS A 298 17.42 -18.15 -3.53
CA LYS A 298 18.42 -18.39 -4.57
C LYS A 298 17.79 -18.71 -5.94
N VAL A 299 16.70 -19.49 -5.96
CA VAL A 299 15.97 -19.76 -7.21
C VAL A 299 15.43 -18.47 -7.81
N GLU A 300 14.77 -17.63 -7.01
CA GLU A 300 14.18 -16.38 -7.51
C GLU A 300 15.24 -15.31 -7.87
N TYR A 301 16.38 -15.33 -7.18
CA TYR A 301 17.57 -14.57 -7.52
C TYR A 301 18.08 -14.92 -8.93
N GLU A 302 18.29 -16.21 -9.23
CA GLU A 302 18.79 -16.64 -10.55
C GLU A 302 17.81 -16.31 -11.68
N LYS A 303 16.50 -16.40 -11.43
CA LYS A 303 15.48 -15.95 -12.39
C LYS A 303 15.59 -14.46 -12.69
N SER A 304 15.70 -13.63 -11.65
CA SER A 304 15.80 -12.17 -11.78
C SER A 304 17.10 -11.77 -12.48
N LYS A 305 18.22 -12.41 -12.13
CA LYS A 305 19.52 -12.25 -12.80
C LYS A 305 19.45 -12.58 -14.29
N LYS A 306 18.78 -13.68 -14.65
CA LYS A 306 18.58 -14.10 -16.04
C LYS A 306 17.77 -13.07 -16.82
N VAL A 307 16.73 -12.49 -16.21
CA VAL A 307 15.96 -11.39 -16.81
C VAL A 307 16.85 -10.17 -17.03
N ALA A 308 17.54 -9.67 -16.00
CA ALA A 308 18.41 -8.50 -16.08
C ALA A 308 19.47 -8.64 -17.18
N LYS A 309 20.11 -9.83 -17.29
CA LYS A 309 21.05 -10.14 -18.37
C LYS A 309 20.38 -10.10 -19.74
N LYS A 310 19.19 -10.69 -19.90
CA LYS A 310 18.45 -10.74 -21.17
C LYS A 310 18.04 -9.35 -21.68
N ILE A 311 17.75 -8.41 -20.78
CA ILE A 311 17.37 -7.03 -21.14
C ILE A 311 18.56 -6.05 -21.15
N GLY A 312 19.79 -6.53 -20.94
CA GLY A 312 21.01 -5.72 -21.08
C GLY A 312 21.39 -4.89 -19.85
N PHE A 313 20.85 -5.20 -18.67
CA PHE A 313 21.15 -4.47 -17.43
C PHE A 313 22.37 -5.02 -16.68
N GLY A 314 22.83 -6.22 -17.00
CA GLY A 314 23.97 -6.85 -16.32
C GLY A 314 23.71 -6.98 -14.82
N ASP A 315 24.53 -6.33 -14.01
CA ASP A 315 24.43 -6.32 -12.55
C ASP A 315 23.58 -5.15 -12.00
N ASN A 316 23.05 -4.27 -12.86
CA ASN A 316 22.19 -3.15 -12.47
C ASN A 316 20.74 -3.58 -12.27
N TRP A 317 20.48 -4.31 -11.19
CA TRP A 317 19.14 -4.77 -10.83
C TRP A 317 19.01 -5.03 -9.34
N ILE A 318 17.78 -4.93 -8.84
CA ILE A 318 17.40 -5.30 -7.47
C ILE A 318 16.30 -6.36 -7.56
N LEU A 319 16.38 -7.38 -6.70
CA LEU A 319 15.28 -8.30 -6.47
C LEU A 319 14.60 -7.96 -5.14
N LEU A 320 13.32 -7.66 -5.20
CA LEU A 320 12.45 -7.52 -4.04
C LEU A 320 11.49 -8.72 -3.95
N ILE A 321 11.65 -9.54 -2.91
CA ILE A 321 10.76 -10.65 -2.60
C ILE A 321 9.74 -10.19 -1.54
N LEU A 322 8.46 -10.30 -1.88
CA LEU A 322 7.33 -9.92 -1.05
C LEU A 322 6.55 -11.19 -0.65
N SER A 323 6.76 -11.62 0.59
CA SER A 323 6.24 -12.87 1.13
C SER A 323 5.31 -12.62 2.31
N ILE A 324 4.16 -13.29 2.32
CA ILE A 324 3.31 -13.38 3.52
C ILE A 324 3.74 -14.51 4.46
N ARG A 325 4.79 -15.27 4.08
CA ARG A 325 5.32 -16.41 4.84
C ARG A 325 6.37 -15.91 5.82
N GLU A 326 6.48 -16.58 6.96
CA GLU A 326 7.62 -16.39 7.86
C GLU A 326 8.89 -16.95 7.19
N GLY A 327 9.94 -16.15 7.18
CA GLY A 327 11.23 -16.54 6.63
C GLY A 327 12.04 -17.37 7.61
N SER A 328 12.69 -18.42 7.09
CA SER A 328 13.68 -19.20 7.83
C SER A 328 15.09 -19.05 7.23
N TYR A 329 15.33 -17.92 6.55
CA TYR A 329 16.56 -17.64 5.82
C TYR A 329 17.58 -16.91 6.70
N THR A 330 18.85 -17.00 6.33
CA THR A 330 19.93 -16.33 7.05
C THR A 330 20.14 -14.93 6.45
N LYS A 331 19.80 -13.88 7.20
CA LYS A 331 19.90 -12.48 6.72
C LYS A 331 21.29 -12.09 6.19
N LYS A 332 22.36 -12.61 6.79
CA LYS A 332 23.76 -12.37 6.37
C LYS A 332 24.17 -13.12 5.10
N GLU A 333 23.37 -14.09 4.67
CA GLU A 333 23.64 -14.93 3.49
C GLU A 333 22.74 -14.56 2.31
N LEU A 334 22.05 -13.41 2.39
CA LEU A 334 21.25 -12.92 1.29
C LEU A 334 22.13 -12.70 0.05
N PRO A 335 21.71 -13.17 -1.14
CA PRO A 335 22.40 -12.85 -2.38
C PRO A 335 22.49 -11.34 -2.60
N SER A 336 23.48 -10.92 -3.37
CA SER A 336 23.67 -9.50 -3.71
C SER A 336 22.39 -8.87 -4.28
N ASN A 337 22.18 -7.58 -4.04
CA ASN A 337 21.01 -6.84 -4.52
C ASN A 337 19.64 -7.46 -4.14
N CYS A 338 19.59 -8.30 -3.10
CA CYS A 338 18.37 -8.94 -2.67
C CYS A 338 17.74 -8.16 -1.52
N VAL A 339 16.43 -7.96 -1.63
CA VAL A 339 15.59 -7.28 -0.64
C VAL A 339 14.42 -8.22 -0.33
N ILE A 340 14.10 -8.38 0.94
CA ILE A 340 13.10 -9.30 1.43
C ILE A 340 12.16 -8.61 2.41
N VAL A 341 10.88 -8.82 2.14
CA VAL A 341 9.78 -8.58 3.08
C VAL A 341 9.11 -9.92 3.32
N ASP A 342 9.05 -10.33 4.57
CA ASP A 342 8.44 -11.55 5.06
C ASP A 342 7.47 -11.23 6.21
N LYS A 343 6.90 -12.26 6.85
CA LYS A 343 5.97 -12.03 7.97
C LYS A 343 6.60 -11.24 9.13
N GLY A 344 7.91 -11.35 9.36
CA GLY A 344 8.60 -10.75 10.50
C GLY A 344 8.80 -9.24 10.40
N ASN A 345 8.96 -8.71 9.18
CA ASN A 345 9.12 -7.27 8.92
C ASN A 345 7.98 -6.66 8.09
N PHE A 346 6.89 -7.41 7.92
CA PHE A 346 5.73 -7.01 7.13
C PHE A 346 5.12 -5.69 7.61
N ASN A 347 4.95 -5.53 8.93
CA ASN A 347 4.40 -4.32 9.56
C ASN A 347 5.27 -3.09 9.32
N ASP A 348 6.58 -3.27 9.33
CA ASP A 348 7.53 -2.17 9.14
C ASP A 348 7.56 -1.72 7.68
N PHE A 349 7.37 -2.64 6.74
CA PHE A 349 7.42 -2.33 5.32
C PHE A 349 6.11 -1.76 4.76
N TYR A 350 4.98 -2.36 5.10
CA TYR A 350 3.67 -1.94 4.58
C TYR A 350 2.99 -0.89 5.48
N GLY A 351 3.38 -0.81 6.76
CA GLY A 351 2.66 -0.05 7.78
C GLY A 351 1.48 -0.84 8.35
N LYS A 352 1.15 -0.58 9.62
CA LYS A 352 0.17 -1.35 10.39
C LYS A 352 -1.15 -1.60 9.66
N ILE A 353 -1.71 -0.57 9.02
CA ILE A 353 -3.01 -0.65 8.33
C ILE A 353 -2.93 -1.63 7.15
N TYR A 354 -1.95 -1.48 6.27
CA TYR A 354 -1.78 -2.37 5.12
C TYR A 354 -1.43 -3.79 5.51
N SER A 355 -0.61 -3.92 6.55
CA SER A 355 -0.24 -5.23 7.06
C SER A 355 -1.43 -5.97 7.64
N SER A 356 -2.25 -5.30 8.46
CA SER A 356 -3.49 -5.88 8.98
C SER A 356 -4.44 -6.27 7.85
N ARG A 357 -4.59 -5.44 6.80
CA ARG A 357 -5.37 -5.80 5.60
C ARG A 357 -4.81 -7.07 4.95
N ALA A 358 -3.59 -7.03 4.45
CA ALA A 358 -3.00 -8.16 3.72
C ALA A 358 -2.92 -9.45 4.55
N GLN A 359 -2.70 -9.37 5.87
CA GLN A 359 -2.72 -10.52 6.78
C GLN A 359 -4.13 -11.07 6.99
N PHE A 360 -5.13 -10.21 7.20
CA PHE A 360 -6.52 -10.64 7.39
C PHE A 360 -7.00 -11.48 6.21
N PHE A 361 -6.76 -11.03 4.98
CA PHE A 361 -7.15 -11.76 3.77
C PHE A 361 -6.36 -13.05 3.55
N ALA A 362 -5.11 -13.11 4.01
CA ALA A 362 -4.33 -14.34 4.03
C ALA A 362 -4.87 -15.36 5.06
N GLU A 363 -5.57 -14.91 6.10
CA GLU A 363 -6.09 -15.72 7.20
C GLU A 363 -7.55 -16.16 7.04
N ILE A 364 -8.35 -15.53 6.17
CA ILE A 364 -9.77 -15.91 5.90
C ILE A 364 -9.94 -17.41 5.53
N LYS A 365 -8.86 -18.10 5.11
CA LYS A 365 -8.84 -19.56 4.84
C LYS A 365 -8.87 -20.47 6.07
N LYS A 366 -8.76 -19.96 7.29
CA LYS A 366 -8.73 -20.80 8.50
C LYS A 366 -10.10 -21.26 9.04
N LEU A 367 -11.21 -20.78 8.49
CA LEU A 367 -12.55 -21.03 9.04
C LEU A 367 -13.56 -21.38 7.95
#